data_AF-A0A2S9XRP2-F1
#
_entry.id   AF-A0A2S9XRP2-F1
#
_cell.length_a   1.000
_cell.length_b   1.000
_cell.length_c   1.000
_cell.angle_alpha   90.00
_cell.angle_beta   90.00
_cell.angle_gamma   90.00
#
_symmetry.space_group_name_H-M   'P 1'
#
loop_
_entity.id
_entity.type
_entity.pdbx_description
1 polymer ?
#
loop_
_entity_poly.entity_id
_entity_poly.type
_entity_poly.pdbx_seq_one_letter_code
_entity_poly.pdbx_strand_id
1 'polypeptide(L)'
;MREAITLEPSIALPVAVYNRPMTRHHPLGLGLLAALLLSTTACVAELGGALKVDGESFTPTSCRAGQVNGFQGVDLIDESGRTVRLVQTPTNQPNAILIAGQQVIDLGVCGTMSVERQTSSVNDVTNVMGEATLACEAEGHSLSGTATFKNCH
;
A
#
# COMPACT_ATOMS: atom_id res chain seq x y z
N MET A 1 6.69 -48.70 1.26
CA MET A 1 6.35 -48.23 -0.11
C MET A 1 6.83 -46.80 -0.22
N ARG A 2 7.80 -46.57 -1.12
CA ARG A 2 8.45 -45.29 -1.40
C ARG A 2 7.83 -44.67 -2.66
N GLU A 3 8.16 -43.41 -2.90
CA GLU A 3 8.00 -42.59 -4.12
C GLU A 3 6.71 -41.76 -4.19
N ALA A 4 6.69 -40.50 -4.65
CA ALA A 4 7.70 -39.70 -5.35
C ALA A 4 7.56 -38.20 -4.99
N ILE A 5 8.68 -37.47 -4.94
CA ILE A 5 8.74 -36.01 -4.84
C ILE A 5 9.04 -35.49 -6.25
N THR A 6 8.11 -34.71 -6.82
CA THR A 6 8.27 -34.08 -8.12
C THR A 6 9.05 -32.77 -7.96
N LEU A 7 10.22 -32.68 -8.57
CA LEU A 7 11.05 -31.47 -8.64
C LEU A 7 10.69 -30.69 -9.92
N GLU A 8 10.36 -29.41 -9.78
CA GLU A 8 10.14 -28.49 -10.92
C GLU A 8 11.45 -27.83 -11.39
N PRO A 9 11.57 -27.49 -12.69
CA PRO A 9 12.82 -27.05 -13.31
C PRO A 9 13.13 -25.55 -13.11
N SER A 10 14.40 -25.25 -12.77
CA SER A 10 14.97 -23.90 -12.80
C SER A 10 15.12 -23.38 -14.24
N ILE A 11 14.44 -22.28 -14.55
CA ILE A 11 14.62 -21.53 -15.80
C ILE A 11 15.77 -20.54 -15.62
N ALA A 12 16.87 -20.78 -16.32
CA ALA A 12 18.00 -19.87 -16.44
C ALA A 12 17.65 -18.71 -17.38
N LEU A 13 17.88 -17.47 -16.93
CA LEU A 13 17.76 -16.27 -17.75
C LEU A 13 19.06 -16.02 -18.55
N PRO A 14 18.97 -15.49 -19.79
CA PRO A 14 20.14 -15.23 -20.62
C PRO A 14 20.95 -14.02 -20.16
N VAL A 15 22.28 -14.19 -20.13
CA VAL A 15 23.27 -13.12 -19.93
C VAL A 15 23.43 -12.34 -21.24
N ALA A 16 22.95 -11.10 -21.28
CA ALA A 16 23.21 -10.19 -22.40
C ALA A 16 24.63 -9.61 -22.28
N VAL A 17 25.53 -10.05 -23.16
CA VAL A 17 26.87 -9.47 -23.35
C VAL A 17 26.73 -8.19 -24.17
N TYR A 18 26.94 -7.04 -23.54
CA TYR A 18 26.94 -5.73 -24.21
C TYR A 18 28.39 -5.30 -24.50
N ASN A 19 28.79 -5.38 -25.77
CA ASN A 19 30.03 -4.76 -26.25
C ASN A 19 29.85 -3.24 -26.31
N ARG A 20 30.67 -2.49 -25.57
CA ARG A 20 30.74 -1.02 -25.68
C ARG A 20 31.91 -0.60 -26.60
N PRO A 21 31.68 0.27 -27.59
CA PRO A 21 32.75 0.85 -28.39
C PRO A 21 33.55 1.90 -27.60
N MET A 22 34.88 1.80 -27.66
CA MET A 22 35.81 2.84 -27.22
C MET A 22 35.64 4.10 -28.07
N THR A 23 35.29 5.22 -27.44
CA THR A 23 35.39 6.55 -28.03
C THR A 23 36.46 7.35 -27.30
N ARG A 24 37.33 7.96 -28.12
CA ARG A 24 38.55 8.68 -27.77
C ARG A 24 38.32 9.86 -26.83
N HIS A 25 39.23 10.00 -25.87
CA HIS A 25 39.40 11.17 -25.02
C HIS A 25 39.88 12.40 -25.80
N HIS A 26 39.24 13.54 -25.56
CA HIS A 26 39.84 14.87 -25.67
C HIS A 26 39.84 15.51 -24.26
N PRO A 27 40.98 16.02 -23.76
CA PRO A 27 41.06 16.72 -22.49
C PRO A 27 41.03 18.24 -22.70
N LEU A 28 40.13 18.94 -22.02
CA LEU A 28 40.09 20.39 -21.74
C LEU A 28 38.70 20.64 -21.14
N GLY A 29 38.49 20.67 -19.82
CA GLY A 29 39.11 21.58 -18.88
C GLY A 29 38.13 22.74 -18.61
N LEU A 30 37.24 22.59 -17.61
CA LEU A 30 36.66 23.63 -16.74
C LEU A 30 35.37 23.12 -16.05
N GLY A 31 35.29 23.26 -14.73
CA GLY A 31 34.05 23.66 -14.06
C GLY A 31 33.08 22.60 -13.54
N LEU A 32 33.51 21.91 -12.47
CA LEU A 32 32.71 21.41 -11.34
C LEU A 32 31.34 22.11 -11.14
N LEU A 33 30.21 21.38 -11.20
CA LEU A 33 28.90 21.62 -10.53
C LEU A 33 27.87 20.60 -11.08
N ALA A 34 27.74 19.40 -10.48
CA ALA A 34 26.75 19.10 -9.44
C ALA A 34 25.29 19.39 -9.85
N ALA A 35 24.60 18.39 -10.39
CA ALA A 35 23.16 18.19 -10.17
C ALA A 35 22.78 16.75 -10.55
N LEU A 36 22.90 15.90 -9.53
CA LEU A 36 22.33 14.57 -9.44
C LEU A 36 20.85 14.63 -9.89
N LEU A 37 20.51 14.07 -11.05
CA LEU A 37 19.11 13.90 -11.45
C LEU A 37 18.48 12.83 -10.55
N LEU A 38 17.73 13.30 -9.55
CA LEU A 38 16.93 12.49 -8.62
C LEU A 38 16.03 11.54 -9.41
N SER A 39 16.37 10.26 -9.36
CA SER A 39 15.52 9.17 -9.84
C SER A 39 14.45 8.89 -8.79
N THR A 40 13.40 9.70 -8.72
CA THR A 40 12.24 9.42 -7.86
C THR A 40 11.35 8.36 -8.51
N THR A 41 11.80 7.10 -8.53
CA THR A 41 10.90 5.97 -8.76
C THR A 41 10.13 5.71 -7.47
N ALA A 42 9.16 6.59 -7.17
CA ALA A 42 8.15 6.28 -6.17
C ALA A 42 7.23 5.23 -6.81
N CYS A 43 7.42 3.96 -6.45
CA CYS A 43 6.35 2.97 -6.61
C CYS A 43 5.23 3.41 -5.66
N VAL A 44 4.30 4.20 -6.19
CA VAL A 44 3.14 4.70 -5.44
C VAL A 44 2.23 3.50 -5.18
N ALA A 45 1.95 3.21 -3.91
CA ALA A 45 0.85 2.31 -3.57
C ALA A 45 -0.40 2.83 -4.29
N GLU A 46 -1.03 2.01 -5.12
CA GLU A 46 -2.22 2.43 -5.86
C GLU A 46 -3.37 2.56 -4.86
N LEU A 47 -3.53 3.77 -4.34
CA LEU A 47 -4.62 4.20 -3.49
C LEU A 47 -5.57 5.04 -4.31
N GLY A 48 -6.84 4.69 -4.27
CA GLY A 48 -7.89 5.37 -5.01
C GLY A 48 -9.21 5.37 -4.26
N GLY A 49 -10.18 6.07 -4.82
CA GLY A 49 -11.53 6.18 -4.27
C GLY A 49 -11.91 7.60 -3.89
N ALA A 50 -13.10 7.74 -3.32
CA ALA A 50 -13.70 9.00 -2.92
C ALA A 50 -14.26 8.84 -1.50
N LEU A 51 -13.37 8.79 -0.50
CA LEU A 51 -13.74 8.76 0.90
C LEU A 51 -14.06 10.17 1.42
N LYS A 52 -14.99 10.23 2.37
CA LYS A 52 -15.30 11.43 3.12
C LYS A 52 -15.38 11.12 4.61
N VAL A 53 -14.78 12.00 5.41
CA VAL A 53 -14.88 12.01 6.88
C VAL A 53 -15.58 13.31 7.25
N ASP A 54 -16.71 13.22 7.96
CA ASP A 54 -17.50 14.39 8.38
C ASP A 54 -17.91 15.31 7.21
N GLY A 55 -18.13 14.70 6.05
CA GLY A 55 -18.45 15.39 4.80
C GLY A 55 -17.24 15.99 4.06
N GLU A 56 -16.08 16.07 4.70
CA GLU A 56 -14.83 16.53 4.09
C GLU A 56 -14.14 15.42 3.29
N SER A 57 -13.46 15.79 2.21
CA SER A 57 -12.71 14.82 1.40
C SER A 57 -11.58 14.19 2.22
N PHE A 58 -11.47 12.87 2.14
CA PHE A 58 -10.37 12.10 2.69
C PHE A 58 -9.62 11.42 1.54
N THR A 59 -8.40 11.87 1.27
CA THR A 59 -7.55 11.34 0.20
C THR A 59 -6.38 10.58 0.84
N PRO A 60 -6.40 9.24 0.86
CA PRO A 60 -5.29 8.46 1.40
C PRO A 60 -4.02 8.72 0.57
N THR A 61 -2.93 9.09 1.25
CA THR A 61 -1.60 9.26 0.64
C THR A 61 -0.69 8.06 0.94
N SER A 62 -1.02 7.28 1.97
CA SER A 62 -0.34 6.03 2.30
C SER A 62 -1.32 5.02 2.89
N CYS A 63 -0.92 3.75 2.83
CA CYS A 63 -1.66 2.67 3.47
C CYS A 63 -0.70 1.69 4.11
N ARG A 64 -1.13 1.07 5.21
CA ARG A 64 -0.36 0.05 5.94
C ARG A 64 -1.20 -1.19 6.14
N ALA A 65 -0.58 -2.36 5.98
CA ALA A 65 -1.24 -3.62 6.29
C ALA A 65 -1.48 -3.74 7.80
N GLY A 66 -2.69 -4.14 8.21
CA GLY A 66 -3.04 -4.33 9.62
C GLY A 66 -2.23 -5.40 10.35
N GLN A 67 -1.56 -6.29 9.60
CA GLN A 67 -0.73 -7.38 10.14
C GLN A 67 0.32 -6.86 11.12
N VAL A 68 0.93 -5.70 10.84
CA VAL A 68 1.93 -5.07 11.72
C VAL A 68 1.38 -4.69 13.09
N ASN A 69 0.07 -4.52 13.18
CA ASN A 69 -0.67 -4.15 14.38
C ASN A 69 -1.55 -5.30 14.90
N GLY A 70 -1.41 -6.52 14.36
CA GLY A 70 -2.13 -7.71 14.83
C GLY A 70 -3.59 -7.84 14.39
N PHE A 71 -4.01 -7.18 13.30
CA PHE A 71 -5.37 -7.31 12.76
C PHE A 71 -5.41 -7.58 11.25
N GLN A 72 -6.51 -8.12 10.76
CA GLN A 72 -6.75 -8.28 9.32
C GLN A 72 -7.42 -7.01 8.78
N GLY A 73 -6.79 -6.33 7.83
CA GLY A 73 -7.32 -5.09 7.29
C GLY A 73 -6.21 -4.10 6.91
N VAL A 74 -6.55 -2.81 6.87
CA VAL A 74 -5.63 -1.74 6.48
C VAL A 74 -5.82 -0.49 7.33
N ASP A 75 -4.73 0.25 7.51
CA ASP A 75 -4.77 1.66 7.90
C ASP A 75 -4.62 2.50 6.63
N LEU A 76 -5.59 3.38 6.35
CA LEU A 76 -5.52 4.39 5.29
C LEU A 76 -5.18 5.73 5.93
N ILE A 77 -4.11 6.40 5.48
CA ILE A 77 -3.58 7.60 6.13
C ILE A 77 -3.56 8.74 5.10
N ASP A 78 -4.11 9.89 5.46
CA ASP A 78 -4.06 11.10 4.61
C ASP A 78 -2.82 11.96 4.87
N GLU A 79 -2.66 13.04 4.10
CA GLU A 79 -1.52 13.97 4.23
C GLU A 79 -1.42 14.67 5.60
N SER A 80 -2.54 14.80 6.31
CA SER A 80 -2.60 15.43 7.63
C SER A 80 -2.29 14.45 8.77
N GLY A 81 -2.12 13.16 8.45
CA GLY A 81 -1.91 12.09 9.41
C GLY A 81 -3.20 11.55 10.03
N ARG A 82 -4.39 11.96 9.55
CA ARG A 82 -5.65 11.30 9.92
C ARG A 82 -5.64 9.89 9.36
N THR A 83 -6.04 8.93 10.19
CA THR A 83 -6.04 7.52 9.83
C THR A 83 -7.47 6.97 9.89
N VAL A 84 -7.91 6.34 8.81
CA VAL A 84 -9.08 5.47 8.78
C VAL A 84 -8.58 4.03 8.85
N ARG A 85 -8.77 3.40 10.00
CA ARG A 85 -8.44 1.99 10.23
C ARG A 85 -9.65 1.13 9.88
N LEU A 86 -9.47 0.20 8.97
CA LEU A 86 -10.49 -0.76 8.55
C LEU A 86 -10.07 -2.15 9.04
N VAL A 87 -10.83 -2.71 9.97
CA VAL A 87 -10.61 -4.05 10.53
C VAL A 87 -11.64 -5.02 9.93
N GLN A 88 -11.19 -6.04 9.23
CA GLN A 88 -12.06 -7.10 8.71
C GLN A 88 -12.60 -7.94 9.85
N THR A 89 -13.92 -7.94 10.00
CA THR A 89 -14.61 -8.84 10.94
C THR A 89 -14.77 -10.24 10.32
N PRO A 90 -15.10 -11.28 11.12
CA PRO A 90 -15.36 -12.63 10.59
C PRO A 90 -16.51 -12.70 9.57
N THR A 91 -17.39 -11.70 9.52
CA THR A 91 -18.49 -11.60 8.54
C THR A 91 -18.09 -10.85 7.26
N ASN A 92 -16.81 -10.52 7.07
CA ASN A 92 -16.29 -9.70 5.97
C ASN A 92 -16.83 -8.26 5.92
N GLN A 93 -17.39 -7.77 7.03
CA GLN A 93 -17.72 -6.36 7.16
C GLN A 93 -16.54 -5.63 7.81
N PRO A 94 -16.18 -4.42 7.35
CA PRO A 94 -15.17 -3.62 8.03
C PRO A 94 -15.76 -3.04 9.32
N ASN A 95 -15.05 -3.19 10.43
CA ASN A 95 -15.18 -2.25 11.55
C ASN A 95 -14.26 -1.05 11.26
N ALA A 96 -14.80 0.17 11.24
CA ALA A 96 -14.06 1.39 10.93
C ALA A 96 -13.72 2.17 12.20
N ILE A 97 -12.46 2.60 12.33
CA ILE A 97 -11.99 3.42 13.44
C ILE A 97 -11.31 4.67 12.86
N LEU A 98 -11.72 5.85 13.29
CA LEU A 98 -11.09 7.11 12.93
C LEU A 98 -10.07 7.50 14.01
N ILE A 99 -8.83 7.77 13.58
CA ILE A 99 -7.75 8.23 14.45
C ILE A 99 -7.25 9.58 13.94
N ALA A 100 -7.40 10.62 14.75
CA ALA A 100 -6.98 11.98 14.44
C ALA A 100 -6.22 12.59 15.63
N GLY A 101 -4.89 12.52 15.59
CA GLY A 101 -4.04 12.93 16.71
C GLY A 101 -4.27 12.03 17.93
N GLN A 102 -4.82 12.59 19.01
CA GLN A 102 -5.15 11.85 20.24
C GLN A 102 -6.59 11.30 20.24
N GLN A 103 -7.41 11.72 19.29
CA GLN A 103 -8.79 11.27 19.20
C GLN A 103 -8.85 9.92 18.49
N VAL A 104 -9.56 8.97 19.10
CA VAL A 104 -9.84 7.63 18.55
C VAL A 104 -11.34 7.41 18.67
N ILE A 105 -12.02 7.28 17.54
CA ILE A 105 -13.48 7.10 17.46
C ILE A 105 -13.74 5.75 16.79
N ASP A 106 -14.46 4.88 17.47
CA ASP A 106 -14.95 3.63 16.90
C ASP A 106 -16.28 3.90 16.18
N LEU A 107 -16.30 3.79 14.85
CA LEU A 107 -17.49 3.96 14.02
C LEU A 107 -18.28 2.66 13.86
N GLY A 108 -17.77 1.54 14.38
CA GLY A 108 -18.38 0.23 14.30
C GLY A 108 -18.40 -0.34 12.88
N VAL A 109 -19.32 -1.27 12.65
CA VAL A 109 -19.51 -1.93 11.35
C VAL A 109 -19.90 -0.90 10.29
N CYS A 110 -19.07 -0.75 9.25
CA CYS A 110 -19.13 0.36 8.31
C CYS A 110 -19.19 -0.11 6.84
N GLY A 111 -20.26 -0.80 6.45
CA GLY A 111 -20.49 -1.19 5.06
C GLY A 111 -19.84 -2.52 4.66
N THR A 112 -19.14 -2.55 3.53
CA THR A 112 -18.54 -3.77 2.95
C THR A 112 -17.07 -3.59 2.66
N MET A 113 -16.30 -4.69 2.77
CA MET A 113 -14.89 -4.69 2.47
C MET A 113 -14.45 -6.06 1.95
N SER A 114 -13.56 -6.05 0.96
CA SER A 114 -12.82 -7.23 0.53
C SER A 114 -11.33 -6.96 0.72
N VAL A 115 -10.62 -7.90 1.35
CA VAL A 115 -9.17 -7.84 1.51
C VAL A 115 -8.59 -9.15 1.02
N GLU A 116 -7.66 -9.05 0.08
CA GLU A 116 -6.89 -10.17 -0.45
C GLU A 116 -5.42 -10.00 -0.06
N ARG A 117 -4.85 -11.07 0.50
CA ARG A 117 -3.41 -11.17 0.74
C ARG A 117 -2.74 -11.56 -0.57
N GLN A 118 -1.71 -10.82 -0.95
CA GLN A 118 -0.90 -11.14 -2.11
C GLN A 118 0.19 -12.15 -1.75
N THR A 119 0.82 -12.75 -2.76
CA THR A 119 1.94 -13.67 -2.58
C THR A 119 3.26 -12.96 -2.26
N SER A 120 3.33 -11.65 -2.51
CA SER A 120 4.49 -10.82 -2.22
C SER A 120 4.49 -10.35 -0.76
N SER A 121 5.70 -10.23 -0.22
CA SER A 121 5.94 -9.66 1.10
C SER A 121 7.14 -8.72 1.06
N VAL A 122 7.12 -7.74 1.96
CA VAL A 122 8.22 -6.80 2.20
C VAL A 122 8.45 -6.80 3.70
N ASN A 123 9.68 -7.07 4.15
CA ASN A 123 10.02 -7.17 5.59
C ASN A 123 9.09 -8.11 6.37
N ASP A 124 8.79 -9.28 5.81
CA ASP A 124 7.88 -10.29 6.38
C ASP A 124 6.41 -9.84 6.58
N VAL A 125 6.05 -8.68 6.02
CA VAL A 125 4.66 -8.21 5.96
C VAL A 125 4.09 -8.56 4.58
N THR A 126 3.00 -9.32 4.57
CA THR A 126 2.31 -9.68 3.34
C THR A 126 1.59 -8.46 2.77
N ASN A 127 1.80 -8.19 1.48
CA ASN A 127 1.09 -7.14 0.79
C ASN A 127 -0.40 -7.44 0.78
N VAL A 128 -1.22 -6.42 1.04
CA VAL A 128 -2.68 -6.54 0.93
C VAL A 128 -3.23 -5.61 -0.14
N MET A 129 -4.29 -6.07 -0.79
CA MET A 129 -5.08 -5.28 -1.72
C MET A 129 -6.57 -5.53 -1.52
N GLY A 130 -7.40 -4.61 -2.01
CA GLY A 130 -8.83 -4.73 -1.80
C GLY A 130 -9.60 -3.45 -2.12
N GLU A 131 -10.85 -3.49 -1.72
CA GLU A 131 -11.81 -2.41 -1.86
C GLU A 131 -12.73 -2.37 -0.64
N ALA A 132 -13.14 -1.16 -0.24
CA ALA A 132 -14.14 -0.93 0.77
C ALA A 132 -15.20 0.06 0.27
N THR A 133 -16.46 -0.22 0.57
CA THR A 133 -17.57 0.74 0.44
C THR A 133 -18.10 1.02 1.83
N LEU A 134 -17.96 2.26 2.28
CA LEU A 134 -18.17 2.69 3.66
C LEU A 134 -19.39 3.60 3.75
N ALA A 135 -20.18 3.40 4.79
CA ALA A 135 -21.30 4.26 5.16
C ALA A 135 -21.67 3.98 6.63
N CYS A 136 -21.17 4.82 7.54
CA CYS A 136 -21.45 4.71 8.97
C CYS A 136 -21.37 6.08 9.66
N GLU A 137 -21.99 6.16 10.84
CA GLU A 137 -21.96 7.33 11.70
C GLU A 137 -21.96 6.88 13.16
N ALA A 138 -21.07 7.44 13.97
CA ALA A 138 -21.04 7.24 15.42
C ALA A 138 -20.44 8.47 16.11
N GLU A 139 -20.92 8.78 17.32
CA GLU A 139 -20.38 9.88 18.15
C GLU A 139 -20.32 11.24 17.44
N GLY A 140 -21.24 11.50 16.50
CA GLY A 140 -21.27 12.74 15.71
C GLY A 140 -20.23 12.79 14.57
N HIS A 141 -19.53 11.69 14.32
CA HIS A 141 -18.62 11.52 13.20
C HIS A 141 -19.20 10.59 12.15
N SER A 142 -18.93 10.88 10.87
CA SER A 142 -19.41 10.10 9.73
C SER A 142 -18.28 9.68 8.80
N LEU A 143 -18.38 8.49 8.24
CA LEU A 143 -17.48 7.97 7.22
C LEU A 143 -18.30 7.42 6.06
N SER A 144 -18.01 7.92 4.86
CA SER A 144 -18.72 7.51 3.65
C SER A 144 -17.82 7.44 2.42
N GLY A 145 -18.21 6.64 1.43
CA GLY A 145 -17.57 6.59 0.13
C GLY A 145 -16.92 5.26 -0.19
N THR A 146 -16.01 5.26 -1.16
CA THR A 146 -15.27 4.06 -1.58
C THR A 146 -13.78 4.26 -1.46
N ALA A 147 -13.05 3.19 -1.17
CA ALA A 147 -11.60 3.15 -1.19
C ALA A 147 -11.12 1.88 -1.90
N THR A 148 -10.13 2.04 -2.78
CA THR A 148 -9.36 0.94 -3.36
C THR A 148 -7.93 1.06 -2.89
N PHE A 149 -7.32 -0.07 -2.55
CA PHE A 149 -5.96 -0.11 -2.04
C PHE A 149 -5.20 -1.30 -2.61
N LYS A 150 -3.94 -1.09 -2.97
CA LYS A 150 -3.04 -2.13 -3.47
C LYS A 150 -1.64 -1.96 -2.90
N ASN A 151 -0.94 -3.07 -2.70
CA ASN A 151 0.44 -3.11 -2.19
C ASN A 151 0.61 -2.42 -0.82
N CYS A 152 -0.39 -2.49 0.05
CA CYS A 152 -0.26 -1.99 1.42
C CYS A 152 0.61 -2.96 2.24
N HIS A 153 1.64 -2.43 2.91
CA HIS A 153 2.60 -3.17 3.73
C HIS A 153 3.00 -2.36 4.97
#